data_AF-A0A0C1NC12-F1
#
_entry.id   AF-A0A0C1NC12-F1
#
_cell.length_a   1.000
_cell.length_b   1.000
_cell.length_c   1.000
_cell.angle_alpha   90.00
_cell.angle_beta   90.00
_cell.angle_gamma   90.00
#
_symmetry.space_group_name_H-M   'P 1'
#
loop_
_entity.id
_entity.type
_entity.pdbx_description
1 polymer ?
#
loop_
_entity_poly.entity_id
_entity_poly.type
_entity_poly.pdbx_seq_one_letter_code
_entity_poly.pdbx_strand_id
1 'polypeptide(L)'
;MSKYTIASQIVYPQAILILLWRRKATVKLVTDTLHSLAIMKKSKAFNNAGKLTALLVLITLFLTPFAIVNAGERGVLMEFGKVQDRVLGEGIHIIVPVVNTVKRLSVQVQKQNISAEASTKDLQNISAE
;
A
#
# COMPACT_ATOMS: atom_id res chain seq x y z
N MET A 1 58.03 -46.22 53.74
CA MET A 1 56.57 -46.14 53.46
C MET A 1 56.13 -44.68 53.22
N SER A 2 56.88 -43.88 52.45
CA SER A 2 56.69 -42.42 52.33
C SER A 2 56.89 -41.89 50.90
N LYS A 3 56.47 -42.68 49.89
CA LYS A 3 56.50 -42.23 48.48
C LYS A 3 55.09 -42.13 47.89
N TYR A 4 54.16 -42.97 48.34
CA TYR A 4 52.77 -42.95 47.90
C TYR A 4 51.92 -41.84 48.54
N THR A 5 52.24 -41.42 49.78
CA THR A 5 51.55 -40.30 50.46
C THR A 5 51.81 -38.96 49.78
N ILE A 6 53.03 -38.74 49.29
CA ILE A 6 53.41 -37.47 48.65
C ILE A 6 52.83 -37.37 47.23
N ALA A 7 52.76 -38.49 46.50
CA ALA A 7 52.18 -38.54 45.16
C ALA A 7 50.65 -38.31 45.16
N SER A 8 49.94 -38.82 46.18
CA SER A 8 48.49 -38.59 46.31
C SER A 8 48.20 -37.11 46.60
N GLN A 9 48.91 -36.49 47.55
CA GLN A 9 48.72 -35.08 47.95
C GLN A 9 48.93 -34.06 46.80
N ILE A 10 49.73 -34.39 45.78
CA ILE A 10 49.99 -33.51 44.63
C ILE A 10 48.99 -33.73 43.50
N VAL A 11 48.48 -34.95 43.30
CA VAL A 11 47.58 -35.29 42.18
C VAL A 11 46.14 -34.88 42.46
N TYR A 12 45.65 -35.00 43.70
CA TYR A 12 44.31 -34.56 44.10
C TYR A 12 44.03 -33.06 43.87
N PRO A 13 44.93 -32.10 44.23
CA PRO A 13 44.65 -30.68 43.99
C PRO A 13 44.61 -30.32 42.49
N GLN A 14 45.46 -30.94 41.67
CA GLN A 14 45.48 -30.71 40.22
C GLN A 14 44.22 -31.26 39.54
N ALA A 15 43.74 -32.43 39.98
CA ALA A 15 42.50 -33.01 39.48
C ALA A 15 41.27 -32.14 39.81
N ILE A 16 41.21 -31.59 41.04
CA ILE A 16 40.15 -30.67 41.47
C ILE A 16 40.19 -29.38 40.62
N LEU A 17 41.37 -28.83 40.37
CA LEU A 17 41.56 -27.65 39.50
C LEU A 17 41.07 -27.88 38.07
N ILE A 18 41.37 -29.04 37.46
CA ILE A 18 40.91 -29.38 36.11
C ILE A 18 39.38 -29.52 36.08
N LEU A 19 38.79 -30.13 37.12
CA LEU A 19 37.34 -30.34 37.22
C LEU A 19 36.60 -29.02 37.43
N LEU A 20 37.16 -28.12 38.25
CA LEU A 20 36.67 -26.76 38.44
C LEU A 20 36.81 -25.92 37.17
N TRP A 21 37.94 -26.02 36.47
CA TRP A 21 38.18 -25.32 35.20
C TRP A 21 37.18 -25.77 34.13
N ARG A 22 36.93 -27.09 34.03
CA ARG A 22 35.94 -27.66 33.11
C ARG A 22 34.51 -27.22 33.45
N ARG A 23 34.17 -27.13 34.73
CA ARG A 23 32.87 -26.59 35.19
C ARG A 23 32.71 -25.11 34.85
N LYS A 24 33.77 -24.30 34.96
CA LYS A 24 33.72 -22.87 34.63
C LYS A 24 33.58 -22.63 33.13
N ALA A 25 34.29 -23.41 32.31
CA ALA A 25 34.22 -23.31 30.85
C ALA A 25 32.83 -23.67 30.30
N THR A 26 32.20 -24.71 30.85
CA THR A 26 30.85 -25.14 30.45
C THR A 26 29.78 -24.11 30.81
N VAL A 27 29.85 -23.52 32.01
CA VAL A 27 28.92 -22.45 32.42
C VAL A 27 29.04 -21.24 31.49
N LYS A 28 30.26 -20.83 31.13
CA LYS A 28 30.49 -19.69 30.25
C LYS A 28 29.92 -19.92 28.84
N LEU A 29 30.13 -21.10 28.28
CA LEU A 29 29.61 -21.46 26.96
C LEU A 29 28.07 -21.49 26.92
N VAL A 30 27.43 -21.93 28.01
CA VAL A 30 25.96 -21.89 28.13
C VAL A 30 25.46 -20.46 28.27
N THR A 31 26.11 -19.61 29.08
CA THR A 31 25.67 -18.21 29.22
C THR A 31 25.84 -17.43 27.92
N ASP A 32 26.92 -17.67 27.17
CA ASP A 32 27.19 -16.98 25.91
C ASP A 32 26.20 -17.41 24.82
N THR A 33 25.79 -18.68 24.79
CA THR A 33 24.75 -19.16 23.87
C THR A 33 23.36 -18.66 24.25
N LEU A 34 23.02 -18.61 25.54
CA LEU A 34 21.74 -18.05 25.98
C LEU A 34 21.66 -16.54 25.69
N HIS A 35 22.76 -15.81 25.86
CA HIS A 35 22.81 -14.39 25.57
C HIS A 35 22.71 -14.12 24.05
N SER A 36 23.38 -14.92 23.21
CA SER A 36 23.27 -14.78 21.75
C SER A 36 21.87 -15.14 21.23
N LEU A 37 21.21 -16.15 21.83
CA LEU A 37 19.81 -16.47 21.55
C LEU A 37 18.85 -15.34 21.94
N ALA A 38 19.09 -14.67 23.08
CA ALA A 38 18.29 -13.55 23.52
C ALA A 38 18.42 -12.31 22.60
N ILE A 39 19.61 -12.08 22.03
CA ILE A 39 19.88 -10.94 21.14
C ILE A 39 19.24 -11.13 19.75
N MET A 40 19.03 -12.38 19.29
CA MET A 40 18.47 -12.65 17.95
C MET A 40 16.98 -12.34 17.76
N LYS A 41 16.24 -11.84 18.77
CA LYS A 41 14.79 -11.58 18.67
C LYS A 41 14.39 -10.11 18.47
N LYS A 42 15.30 -9.20 18.09
CA LYS A 42 14.97 -7.76 17.92
C LYS A 42 15.12 -7.28 16.48
N SER A 43 14.20 -7.67 15.60
CA SER A 43 14.09 -7.05 14.28
C SER A 43 13.27 -5.75 14.36
N LYS A 44 13.93 -4.61 14.20
CA LYS A 44 13.29 -3.29 13.99
C LYS A 44 12.83 -3.09 12.52
N ALA A 45 12.50 -4.17 11.83
CA ALA A 45 12.09 -4.12 10.42
C ALA A 45 10.58 -3.83 10.29
N PHE A 46 9.76 -4.32 11.23
CA PHE A 46 8.30 -4.25 11.11
C PHE A 46 7.73 -2.83 11.30
N ASN A 47 8.34 -2.03 12.17
CA ASN A 47 7.87 -0.66 12.45
C ASN A 47 8.20 0.32 11.32
N ASN A 48 9.33 0.16 10.63
CA ASN A 48 9.68 1.02 9.50
C ASN A 48 8.97 0.58 8.21
N ALA A 49 8.84 -0.73 7.98
CA ALA A 49 8.08 -1.26 6.85
C ALA A 49 6.60 -0.86 6.92
N GLY A 50 5.95 -1.02 8.08
CA GLY A 50 4.56 -0.62 8.29
C GLY A 50 4.33 0.89 8.19
N LYS A 51 5.29 1.70 8.67
CA LYS A 51 5.25 3.17 8.48
C LYS A 51 5.36 3.54 7.00
N LEU A 52 6.21 2.86 6.23
CA LEU A 52 6.38 3.11 4.81
C LEU A 52 5.08 2.78 4.03
N THR A 53 4.45 1.65 4.36
CA THR A 53 3.19 1.24 3.70
C THR A 53 2.04 2.19 4.07
N ALA A 54 1.90 2.56 5.34
CA ALA A 54 0.88 3.51 5.78
C ALA A 54 1.07 4.90 5.14
N LEU A 55 2.32 5.37 5.04
CA LEU A 55 2.64 6.64 4.39
C LEU A 55 2.30 6.60 2.89
N LEU A 56 2.61 5.50 2.20
CA LEU A 56 2.31 5.34 0.77
C LEU A 56 0.80 5.35 0.53
N VAL A 57 0.02 4.61 1.32
CA VAL A 57 -1.45 4.62 1.25
C VAL A 57 -2.02 6.01 1.52
N LEU A 58 -1.49 6.73 2.50
CA LEU A 58 -1.94 8.09 2.82
C LEU A 58 -1.67 9.04 1.65
N ILE A 59 -0.49 8.99 1.04
CA ILE A 59 -0.14 9.80 -0.13
C ILE A 59 -1.05 9.49 -1.32
N THR A 60 -1.32 8.21 -1.59
CA THR A 60 -2.23 7.80 -2.67
C THR A 60 -3.65 8.36 -2.46
N LEU A 61 -4.12 8.40 -1.22
CA LEU A 61 -5.43 8.97 -0.88
C LEU A 61 -5.49 10.50 -1.08
N PHE A 62 -4.39 11.21 -0.79
CA PHE A 62 -4.32 12.66 -0.97
C PHE A 62 -4.05 13.10 -2.41
N LEU A 63 -3.42 12.28 -3.25
CA LEU A 63 -3.08 12.66 -4.63
C LEU A 63 -4.26 12.56 -5.61
N THR A 64 -5.34 11.86 -5.27
CA THR A 64 -6.40 11.49 -6.24
C THR A 64 -7.77 12.19 -6.12
N PRO A 65 -8.00 13.27 -5.33
CA PRO A 65 -9.35 13.86 -5.22
C PRO A 65 -9.68 14.95 -6.25
N PHE A 66 -8.83 15.22 -7.24
CA PHE A 66 -9.08 16.35 -8.16
C PHE A 66 -9.77 15.89 -9.45
N ALA A 67 -11.05 16.26 -9.60
CA ALA A 67 -11.74 16.16 -10.87
C ALA A 67 -11.63 17.50 -11.62
N ILE A 68 -11.02 17.46 -12.80
CA ILE A 68 -10.92 18.62 -13.70
C ILE A 68 -12.03 18.48 -14.75
N VAL A 69 -12.89 19.50 -14.87
CA VAL A 69 -13.94 19.60 -15.89
C VAL A 69 -13.55 20.71 -16.85
N ASN A 70 -13.47 20.38 -18.14
CA ASN A 70 -13.10 21.34 -19.18
C ASN A 70 -14.26 22.28 -19.51
N ALA A 71 -13.95 23.44 -20.10
CA ALA A 71 -14.94 24.38 -20.57
C ALA A 71 -15.84 23.76 -21.65
N GLY A 72 -17.14 24.03 -21.59
CA GLY A 72 -18.14 23.44 -22.50
C GLY A 72 -18.57 22.00 -22.15
N GLU A 73 -18.11 21.46 -21.02
CA GLU A 73 -18.61 20.22 -20.42
C GLU A 73 -19.18 20.47 -19.02
N ARG A 74 -20.10 19.60 -18.59
CA ARG A 74 -20.59 19.53 -17.21
C ARG A 74 -20.30 18.16 -16.64
N GLY A 75 -19.73 18.11 -15.44
CA GLY A 75 -19.49 16.87 -14.72
C GLY A 75 -20.72 16.48 -13.90
N VAL A 76 -21.34 15.35 -14.19
CA VAL A 76 -22.38 14.78 -13.32
C VAL A 76 -21.70 13.97 -12.23
N LEU A 77 -21.94 14.35 -10.97
CA LEU A 77 -21.42 13.62 -9.82
C LEU A 77 -22.30 12.40 -9.56
N MET A 78 -21.66 11.24 -9.45
CA MET A 78 -22.32 9.98 -9.10
C MET A 78 -21.68 9.41 -7.85
N GLU A 79 -22.50 8.98 -6.89
CA GLU A 79 -22.04 8.33 -5.66
C GLU A 79 -22.45 6.86 -5.72
N PHE A 80 -21.48 5.94 -5.79
CA PHE A 80 -21.73 4.50 -5.96
C PHE A 80 -22.73 4.15 -7.09
N GLY A 81 -22.71 4.91 -8.18
CA GLY A 81 -23.60 4.72 -9.33
C GLY A 81 -24.97 5.42 -9.21
N LYS A 82 -25.27 6.04 -8.07
CA LYS A 82 -26.44 6.94 -7.92
C LYS A 82 -26.08 8.33 -8.43
N VAL A 83 -26.88 8.86 -9.35
CA VAL A 83 -26.73 10.25 -9.83
C VAL A 83 -27.14 11.20 -8.70
N GLN A 84 -26.27 12.17 -8.41
CA GLN A 84 -26.55 13.23 -7.45
C GLN A 84 -27.09 14.46 -8.18
N ASP A 85 -27.98 15.22 -7.53
CA ASP A 85 -28.54 16.47 -8.08
C ASP A 85 -27.47 17.56 -8.30
N ARG A 86 -26.30 17.39 -7.68
CA ARG A 86 -25.17 18.30 -7.80
C ARG A 86 -24.41 18.04 -9.11
N VAL A 87 -24.49 19.00 -10.03
CA VAL A 87 -23.68 19.04 -11.25
C VAL A 87 -22.44 19.89 -11.00
N LEU A 88 -21.26 19.36 -11.33
CA LEU A 88 -19.98 20.06 -11.33
C LEU A 88 -19.87 20.90 -12.60
N GLY A 89 -19.72 22.21 -12.42
CA GLY A 89 -19.40 23.13 -13.51
C GLY A 89 -17.96 22.97 -14.01
N GLU A 90 -17.56 23.80 -14.97
CA GLU A 90 -16.16 23.88 -15.41
C GLU A 90 -15.21 24.27 -14.26
N GLY A 91 -13.96 23.84 -14.37
CA GLY A 91 -12.91 24.10 -13.38
C GLY A 91 -12.49 22.87 -12.55
N ILE A 92 -11.78 23.15 -11.47
CA ILE A 92 -11.20 22.13 -10.59
C ILE A 92 -12.15 21.91 -9.42
N HIS A 93 -12.62 20.69 -9.26
CA HIS A 93 -13.50 20.28 -8.15
C HIS A 93 -12.82 19.22 -7.31
N ILE A 94 -12.90 19.39 -5.99
CA ILE A 94 -12.44 18.40 -5.02
C ILE A 94 -13.56 17.39 -4.82
N ILE A 95 -13.28 16.13 -5.13
CA ILE A 95 -14.19 15.00 -4.97
C ILE A 95 -13.49 13.88 -4.22
N VAL A 96 -14.26 13.02 -3.55
CA VAL A 96 -13.70 11.83 -2.90
C VAL A 96 -13.72 10.67 -3.91
N PRO A 97 -12.58 10.25 -4.48
CA PRO A 97 -12.55 9.31 -5.62
C PRO A 97 -12.99 7.89 -5.25
N VAL A 98 -13.01 7.55 -3.96
CA VAL A 98 -13.44 6.23 -3.46
C VAL A 98 -14.94 6.03 -3.61
N VAL A 99 -15.73 7.10 -3.48
CA VAL A 99 -17.20 7.04 -3.46
C VAL A 99 -17.81 7.77 -4.66
N ASN A 100 -17.14 8.82 -5.13
CA ASN A 100 -17.62 9.70 -6.17
C ASN A 100 -16.97 9.37 -7.51
N THR A 101 -17.80 9.21 -8.54
CA THR A 101 -17.40 9.13 -9.95
C THR A 101 -17.97 10.35 -10.69
N VAL A 102 -17.16 10.98 -11.54
CA VAL A 102 -17.60 12.13 -12.34
C VAL A 102 -17.71 11.73 -13.80
N LYS A 103 -18.91 11.84 -14.38
CA LYS A 103 -19.13 11.65 -15.82
C LYS A 103 -19.28 12.99 -16.50
N ARG A 104 -18.41 13.28 -17.47
CA ARG A 104 -18.42 14.54 -18.22
C ARG A 104 -19.44 14.43 -19.36
N LEU A 105 -20.32 15.41 -19.45
CA LEU A 105 -21.32 15.55 -20.51
C LEU A 105 -21.06 16.87 -21.24
N SER A 106 -20.94 16.81 -22.56
CA SER A 106 -20.78 18.02 -23.38
C SER A 106 -22.08 18.82 -23.38
N VAL A 107 -21.97 20.13 -23.16
CA VAL A 107 -23.08 21.09 -23.28
C VAL A 107 -22.95 21.95 -24.54
N GLN A 108 -21.99 21.62 -25.41
CA GLN A 108 -21.81 22.32 -26.68
C GLN A 108 -22.95 21.97 -27.64
N VAL A 109 -23.42 22.97 -28.39
CA VAL A 109 -24.42 22.77 -29.44
C VAL A 109 -23.76 22.00 -30.57
N GLN A 110 -23.97 20.69 -30.59
CA GLN A 110 -23.49 19.86 -31.67
C GLN A 110 -24.30 20.16 -32.92
N LYS A 111 -23.64 20.65 -33.97
CA LYS A 111 -24.26 20.79 -35.29
C LYS A 111 -24.51 19.38 -35.82
N GLN A 112 -25.70 18.86 -35.57
CA GLN A 112 -26.14 17.59 -36.09
C GLN A 112 -26.34 17.78 -37.60
N ASN A 113 -25.29 17.53 -38.38
CA ASN A 113 -25.40 17.38 -39.83
C ASN A 113 -26.12 16.06 -40.08
N ILE A 114 -27.43 16.06 -39.85
CA ILE A 114 -28.30 15.03 -40.37
C ILE A 114 -28.22 15.24 -41.88
N SER A 115 -27.53 14.34 -42.58
CA SER A 115 -27.68 14.19 -44.02
C SER A 115 -29.10 13.68 -44.26
N ALA A 116 -30.09 14.53 -44.02
CA ALA A 116 -31.40 14.33 -44.56
C ALA A 116 -31.21 14.46 -46.08
N GLU A 117 -31.12 13.32 -46.76
CA GLU A 117 -31.60 13.24 -48.14
C GLU A 117 -33.04 13.76 -48.08
N ALA A 118 -33.19 15.07 -48.25
CA ALA A 118 -34.46 15.70 -48.52
C ALA A 118 -34.88 15.26 -49.93
N SER A 119 -35.23 13.98 -50.04
CA SER A 119 -35.98 13.44 -51.14
C SER A 119 -37.39 13.99 -50.97
N THR A 120 -37.58 15.23 -51.42
CA THR A 120 -38.87 15.90 -51.47
C THR A 120 -39.77 15.09 -52.40
N LYS A 121 -40.58 14.23 -51.80
CA LYS A 121 -41.61 13.43 -52.46
C LYS A 121 -42.82 14.31 -52.79
N ASP A 122 -42.62 15.35 -53.57
CA ASP A 122 -43.74 16.10 -54.14
C ASP A 122 -43.39 16.68 -55.51
N LEU A 123 -43.28 15.78 -56.49
CA LEU A 123 -43.43 16.10 -57.90
C LEU A 123 -44.91 15.91 -58.26
N GLN A 124 -45.70 16.95 -58.05
CA GLN A 124 -47.10 16.99 -58.48
C GLN A 124 -47.16 17.10 -60.00
N ASN A 125 -47.66 16.07 -60.67
CA ASN A 125 -47.97 16.12 -62.09
C ASN A 125 -49.43 16.53 -62.28
N ILE A 126 -49.66 17.79 -62.63
CA ILE A 126 -50.94 18.25 -63.17
C ILE A 126 -50.81 18.44 -64.68
N SER A 127 -51.12 17.40 -65.45
CA SER A 127 -51.49 17.53 -66.85
C SER A 127 -52.99 17.85 -66.91
N ALA A 128 -53.33 19.12 -67.14
CA ALA A 128 -54.68 19.53 -67.52
C ALA A 128 -54.96 19.05 -68.95
N GLU A 129 -56.19 18.61 -69.16
CA GLU A 129 -56.74 18.00 -70.38
C GLU A 129 -56.72 18.91 -71.62
#